data_AF-A0A377TII7-F1
#
_entry.id   AF-A0A377TII7-F1
#
_cell.length_a   1.000
_cell.length_b   1.000
_cell.length_c   1.000
_cell.angle_alpha   90.00
_cell.angle_beta   90.00
_cell.angle_gamma   90.00
#
_symmetry.space_group_name_H-M   'P 1'
#
loop_
_entity.id
_entity.type
_entity.pdbx_description
1 polymer ?
#
loop_
_entity_poly.entity_id
_entity_poly.type
_entity_poly.pdbx_seq_one_letter_code
_entity_poly.pdbx_strand_id
1 'polypeptide(L)'
;MATGINAGLLNYSVTGQRNAPRHNGATIDSQFVSLQPGLNLGPWRLRNYSTYSHSDNNSRWESVYSYLARDIHTLRSQLVVGNTYTSSGIFDSLSFTGLQLSSDKEMLPDSLHGFAPTIRGIARTTAEVSVYQNGYSIYKTTVAPGAFEINDLYATGSAGDLYVNIKESDGSEQNFVVPFASLAILQREGQLDYALSSGRTRSGSSDDKEYNFIQSSLAYGATSNITFYTGFQQAEDKYTNLLLGAGFNLGTIVRCRLMALSRGPT
;
A
#
# COMPACT_ATOMS: atom_id res chain seq x y z
N MET A 1 -15.80 22.43 14.30
CA MET A 1 -16.18 21.01 14.12
C MET A 1 -16.92 20.91 12.81
N ALA A 2 -16.30 20.37 11.77
CA ALA A 2 -16.95 20.20 10.48
C ALA A 2 -16.83 18.73 10.10
N THR A 3 -17.86 17.94 10.41
CA THR A 3 -18.11 16.71 9.65
C THR A 3 -18.31 17.16 8.21
N GLY A 4 -17.48 16.68 7.29
CA GLY A 4 -17.45 17.15 5.91
C GLY A 4 -18.84 17.12 5.24
N ILE A 5 -18.95 17.82 4.12
CA ILE A 5 -20.20 17.84 3.34
C ILE A 5 -20.45 16.45 2.76
N ASN A 6 -21.72 16.04 2.75
CA ASN A 6 -22.14 14.82 2.08
C ASN A 6 -21.86 14.96 0.57
N ALA A 7 -20.97 14.13 0.04
CA ALA A 7 -20.52 14.25 -1.34
C ALA A 7 -20.16 12.88 -1.91
N GLY A 8 -20.54 12.66 -3.17
CA GLY A 8 -20.00 11.60 -4.00
C GLY A 8 -18.76 12.11 -4.74
N LEU A 9 -17.74 11.27 -4.82
CA LEU A 9 -16.51 11.51 -5.53
C LEU A 9 -16.29 10.34 -6.49
N LEU A 10 -15.79 10.61 -7.69
CA LEU A 10 -15.40 9.56 -8.62
C LEU A 10 -14.17 10.04 -9.37
N ASN A 11 -13.04 9.41 -9.11
CA ASN A 11 -11.88 9.56 -9.97
C ASN A 11 -11.82 8.36 -10.92
N TYR A 12 -11.46 8.62 -12.17
CA TYR A 12 -11.28 7.58 -13.17
C TYR A 12 -10.03 7.88 -13.99
N SER A 13 -9.34 6.82 -14.41
CA SER A 13 -8.24 6.89 -15.36
C SER A 13 -8.39 5.75 -16.36
N VAL A 14 -8.24 6.06 -17.65
CA VAL A 14 -8.40 5.11 -18.74
C VAL A 14 -7.16 5.22 -19.63
N THR A 15 -6.47 4.10 -19.79
CA THR A 15 -5.28 3.98 -20.64
C THR A 15 -5.50 2.84 -21.63
N GLY A 16 -5.15 3.03 -22.89
CA GLY A 16 -5.22 1.99 -23.91
C GLY A 16 -4.01 2.05 -24.83
N GLN A 17 -3.46 0.90 -25.18
CA GLN A 17 -2.33 0.76 -26.08
C GLN A 17 -2.60 -0.36 -27.09
N ARG A 18 -2.16 -0.12 -28.32
CA ARG A 18 -2.23 -1.09 -29.42
C ARG A 18 -0.85 -1.24 -30.04
N ASN A 19 -0.29 -2.43 -29.93
CA ASN A 19 1.01 -2.77 -30.50
C ASN A 19 0.82 -3.64 -31.75
N ALA A 20 1.11 -3.09 -32.92
CA ALA A 20 1.05 -3.79 -34.20
C ALA A 20 2.49 -4.01 -34.73
N PRO A 21 3.10 -5.21 -34.53
CA PRO A 21 4.46 -5.47 -34.97
C PRO A 21 4.60 -5.49 -36.50
N ARG A 22 5.75 -4.99 -37.01
CA ARG A 22 6.04 -4.85 -38.46
C ARG A 22 6.41 -6.16 -39.18
N HIS A 23 6.66 -7.25 -38.47
CA HIS A 23 6.98 -8.56 -39.03
C HIS A 23 6.34 -9.67 -38.18
N ASN A 24 5.52 -10.52 -38.82
CA ASN A 24 4.99 -11.80 -38.30
C ASN A 24 4.73 -11.87 -36.78
N GLY A 25 3.92 -10.95 -36.24
CA GLY A 25 3.50 -10.97 -34.84
C GLY A 25 2.01 -10.62 -34.69
N ALA A 26 1.36 -11.18 -33.66
CA ALA A 26 -0.01 -10.84 -33.33
C ALA A 26 -0.10 -9.38 -32.86
N THR A 27 -1.20 -8.69 -33.22
CA THR A 27 -1.49 -7.38 -32.64
C THR A 27 -1.86 -7.58 -31.17
N ILE A 28 -1.18 -6.88 -30.28
CA ILE A 28 -1.46 -6.91 -28.84
C ILE A 28 -2.24 -5.65 -28.49
N ASP A 29 -3.47 -5.84 -28.03
CA ASP A 29 -4.32 -4.76 -27.54
C ASP A 29 -4.36 -4.83 -26.02
N SER A 30 -4.02 -3.73 -25.35
CA SER A 30 -4.10 -3.60 -23.91
C SER A 30 -4.93 -2.40 -23.50
N GLN A 31 -5.81 -2.61 -22.53
CA GLN A 31 -6.67 -1.57 -21.97
C GLN A 31 -6.63 -1.68 -20.45
N PHE A 32 -6.54 -0.54 -19.78
CA PHE A 32 -6.53 -0.45 -18.34
C PHE A 32 -7.46 0.68 -17.90
N VAL A 33 -8.36 0.37 -16.98
CA VAL A 33 -9.29 1.33 -16.38
C VAL A 33 -9.12 1.25 -14.87
N SER A 34 -8.87 2.41 -14.25
CA SER A 34 -8.80 2.59 -12.81
C SER A 34 -10.01 3.43 -12.38
N LEU A 35 -10.80 2.92 -11.45
CA LEU A 35 -11.98 3.60 -10.89
C LEU A 35 -11.83 3.71 -9.38
N GLN A 36 -12.02 4.93 -8.89
CA GLN A 36 -11.95 5.26 -7.46
C GLN A 36 -13.22 5.99 -7.03
N PRO A 37 -14.36 5.27 -6.90
CA PRO A 37 -15.55 5.85 -6.32
C PRO A 37 -15.37 6.07 -4.81
N GLY A 38 -15.86 7.19 -4.33
CA GLY A 38 -15.87 7.57 -2.93
C GLY A 38 -17.19 8.21 -2.54
N LEU A 39 -17.64 7.95 -1.31
CA LEU A 39 -18.82 8.57 -0.76
C LEU A 39 -18.53 9.07 0.65
N ASN A 40 -18.84 10.34 0.90
CA ASN A 40 -18.74 10.95 2.22
C ASN A 40 -20.17 11.16 2.73
N LEU A 41 -20.49 10.58 3.89
CA LEU A 41 -21.77 10.75 4.58
C LEU A 41 -21.52 11.04 6.06
N GLY A 42 -21.59 12.32 6.44
CA GLY A 42 -21.25 12.78 7.79
C GLY A 42 -19.82 12.39 8.19
N PRO A 43 -19.62 11.61 9.27
CA PRO A 43 -18.29 11.16 9.70
C PRO A 43 -17.78 9.92 8.95
N TRP A 44 -18.62 9.29 8.12
CA TRP A 44 -18.28 8.07 7.40
C TRP A 44 -17.75 8.37 6.01
N ARG A 45 -16.67 7.69 5.65
CA ARG A 45 -16.03 7.79 4.34
C ARG A 45 -15.94 6.40 3.75
N LEU A 46 -16.71 6.16 2.70
CA LEU A 46 -16.60 4.97 1.88
C LEU A 46 -15.57 5.26 0.78
N ARG A 47 -14.63 4.34 0.58
CA ARG A 47 -13.63 4.39 -0.49
C ARG A 47 -13.53 3.02 -1.13
N ASN A 48 -13.47 3.01 -2.45
CA ASN A 48 -13.23 1.80 -3.22
C ASN A 48 -12.21 2.11 -4.31
N TYR A 49 -11.33 1.17 -4.57
CA TYR A 49 -10.42 1.22 -5.70
C TYR A 49 -10.53 -0.09 -6.48
N SER A 50 -11.01 0.03 -7.70
CA SER A 50 -11.19 -1.09 -8.62
C SER A 50 -10.44 -0.83 -9.92
N THR A 51 -9.77 -1.86 -10.42
CA THR A 51 -9.02 -1.84 -11.66
C THR A 51 -9.60 -2.87 -12.62
N TYR A 52 -9.70 -2.50 -13.88
CA TYR A 52 -10.05 -3.39 -14.98
C TYR A 52 -8.88 -3.42 -15.94
N SER A 53 -8.31 -4.59 -16.15
CA SER A 53 -7.24 -4.80 -17.12
C SER A 53 -7.71 -5.79 -18.18
N HIS A 54 -7.59 -5.40 -19.44
CA HIS A 54 -7.78 -6.27 -20.59
C HIS A 54 -6.47 -6.33 -21.38
N SER A 55 -6.02 -7.53 -21.68
CA SER A 55 -4.86 -7.77 -22.56
C SER A 55 -5.19 -8.97 -23.44
N ASP A 56 -5.21 -8.76 -24.74
CA ASP A 56 -5.56 -9.75 -25.76
C ASP A 56 -6.95 -10.39 -25.53
N ASN A 57 -7.02 -11.57 -24.92
CA ASN A 57 -8.27 -12.31 -24.66
C ASN A 57 -8.53 -12.53 -23.16
N ASN A 58 -7.72 -11.94 -22.29
CA ASN A 58 -7.90 -12.03 -20.85
C ASN A 58 -8.40 -10.68 -20.33
N SER A 59 -9.56 -10.69 -19.66
CA SER A 59 -10.11 -9.53 -18.97
C SER A 59 -10.21 -9.85 -17.49
N ARG A 60 -9.63 -9.00 -16.65
CA ARG A 60 -9.64 -9.16 -15.20
C ARG A 60 -10.16 -7.88 -14.57
N TRP A 61 -11.17 -8.03 -13.72
CA TRP A 61 -11.66 -6.98 -12.84
C TRP A 61 -11.19 -7.30 -11.42
N GLU A 62 -10.48 -6.37 -10.79
CA GLU A 62 -9.95 -6.54 -9.44
C GLU A 62 -10.38 -5.37 -8.56
N SER A 63 -10.74 -5.68 -7.31
CA SER A 63 -10.92 -4.66 -6.29
C SER A 63 -9.72 -4.71 -5.34
N VAL A 64 -8.86 -3.70 -5.47
CA VAL A 64 -7.64 -3.54 -4.69
C VAL A 64 -8.00 -3.31 -3.22
N TYR A 65 -8.84 -2.31 -2.95
CA TYR A 65 -9.40 -2.04 -1.63
C TYR A 65 -10.84 -1.56 -1.71
N SER A 66 -11.58 -1.79 -0.63
CA SER A 66 -12.96 -1.37 -0.48
C SER A 66 -13.28 -1.31 1.00
N TYR A 67 -13.25 -0.11 1.57
CA TYR A 67 -13.40 0.06 3.00
C TYR A 67 -14.31 1.22 3.35
N LEU A 68 -14.90 1.11 4.53
CA LEU A 68 -15.63 2.14 5.21
C LEU A 68 -14.79 2.63 6.39
N ALA A 69 -14.42 3.90 6.36
CA ALA A 69 -13.62 4.54 7.40
C ALA A 69 -14.43 5.56 8.21
N ARG A 70 -14.08 5.70 9.49
CA ARG A 70 -14.61 6.71 10.39
C ARG A 70 -13.54 7.16 11.38
N ASP A 71 -13.39 8.46 11.52
CA ASP A 71 -12.47 9.04 12.50
C ASP A 71 -13.15 9.13 13.87
N ILE A 72 -12.42 8.73 14.90
CA ILE A 72 -12.80 8.75 16.31
C ILE A 72 -11.91 9.76 17.02
N HIS A 73 -12.40 11.00 17.11
CA HIS A 73 -11.63 12.12 17.68
C HIS A 73 -11.24 11.92 19.15
N THR A 74 -12.05 11.22 19.96
CA THR A 74 -11.77 10.97 21.38
C THR A 74 -10.53 10.11 21.58
N LEU A 75 -10.26 9.20 20.65
CA LEU A 75 -9.10 8.31 20.65
C LEU A 75 -8.00 8.78 19.68
N ARG A 76 -8.24 9.87 18.92
CA ARG A 76 -7.38 10.32 17.81
C ARG A 76 -7.02 9.17 16.86
N SER A 77 -8.02 8.37 16.53
CA SER A 77 -7.86 7.14 15.76
C SER A 77 -8.84 7.09 14.60
N GLN A 78 -8.49 6.34 13.57
CA GLN A 78 -9.39 5.98 12.49
C GLN A 78 -9.78 4.51 12.62
N LEU A 79 -11.09 4.27 12.58
CA LEU A 79 -11.68 2.94 12.45
C LEU A 79 -11.93 2.68 10.96
N VAL A 80 -11.38 1.59 10.45
CA VAL A 80 -11.54 1.12 9.07
C VAL A 80 -12.16 -0.27 9.09
N VAL A 81 -13.17 -0.47 8.26
CA VAL A 81 -13.90 -1.73 8.13
C VAL A 81 -13.98 -2.12 6.66
N GLY A 82 -13.60 -3.36 6.35
CA GLY A 82 -13.66 -3.92 5.00
C GLY A 82 -12.30 -4.35 4.48
N ASN A 83 -12.09 -4.16 3.19
CA ASN A 83 -10.93 -4.63 2.43
C ASN A 83 -9.86 -3.55 2.44
N THR A 84 -8.75 -3.77 3.16
CA THR A 84 -7.65 -2.79 3.30
C THR A 84 -6.32 -3.50 3.57
N TYR A 85 -5.27 -2.72 3.86
CA TYR A 85 -3.94 -3.20 4.22
C TYR A 85 -3.61 -2.85 5.67
N THR A 86 -2.84 -3.69 6.35
CA THR A 86 -2.34 -3.39 7.70
C THR A 86 -1.30 -2.28 7.66
N SER A 87 -1.21 -1.50 8.75
CA SER A 87 -0.19 -0.46 8.90
C SER A 87 1.22 -1.05 8.97
N SER A 88 2.12 -0.56 8.11
CA SER A 88 3.49 -1.04 7.93
C SER A 88 4.54 -0.44 8.87
N GLY A 89 4.12 0.06 10.04
CA GLY A 89 5.06 0.70 10.95
C GLY A 89 6.13 -0.26 11.47
N ILE A 90 5.70 -1.45 11.93
CA ILE A 90 6.56 -2.40 12.64
C ILE A 90 6.74 -3.70 11.86
N PHE A 91 5.64 -4.23 11.32
CA PHE A 91 5.57 -5.43 10.49
C PHE A 91 5.34 -5.04 9.03
N ASP A 92 5.54 -5.99 8.12
CA ASP A 92 5.23 -5.81 6.71
C ASP A 92 3.71 -5.65 6.52
N SER A 93 3.29 -4.84 5.53
CA SER A 93 1.86 -4.69 5.26
C SER A 93 1.30 -5.97 4.66
N LEU A 94 0.17 -6.40 5.22
CA LEU A 94 -0.62 -7.51 4.72
C LEU A 94 -1.96 -7.00 4.20
N SER A 95 -2.39 -7.50 3.05
CA SER A 95 -3.74 -7.23 2.56
C SER A 95 -4.74 -8.11 3.30
N PHE A 96 -5.86 -7.54 3.74
CA PHE A 96 -6.85 -8.26 4.52
C PHE A 96 -8.27 -7.71 4.38
N THR A 97 -9.23 -8.51 4.85
CA THR A 97 -10.62 -8.10 5.06
C THR A 97 -10.96 -8.22 6.53
N GLY A 98 -11.38 -7.12 7.16
CA GLY A 98 -11.76 -7.13 8.56
C GLY A 98 -11.90 -5.73 9.15
N LEU A 99 -11.39 -5.58 10.37
CA LEU A 99 -11.44 -4.36 11.15
C LEU A 99 -10.04 -3.90 11.47
N GLN A 100 -9.81 -2.60 11.35
CA GLN A 100 -8.59 -1.95 11.83
C GLN A 100 -8.93 -0.68 12.58
N LEU A 101 -8.31 -0.52 13.75
CA LEU A 101 -8.31 0.70 14.51
C LEU A 101 -6.85 1.16 14.63
N SER A 102 -6.52 2.29 14.04
CA SER A 102 -5.17 2.84 14.11
C SER A 102 -5.19 4.30 14.53
N SER A 103 -4.20 4.69 15.32
CA SER A 103 -3.91 6.09 15.63
C SER A 103 -3.64 6.83 14.33
N ASP A 104 -4.32 7.95 14.14
CA ASP A 104 -4.17 8.76 12.93
C ASP A 104 -3.32 9.99 13.25
N LYS A 105 -2.05 9.93 12.82
CA LYS A 105 -1.09 11.03 12.97
C LYS A 105 -1.40 12.21 12.06
N GLU A 106 -2.23 12.02 11.03
CA GLU A 106 -2.64 13.04 10.07
C GLU A 106 -3.75 13.95 10.63
N MET A 107 -4.25 13.66 11.84
CA MET A 107 -5.03 14.63 12.64
C MET A 107 -4.14 15.74 13.25
N LEU A 108 -2.83 15.70 13.02
CA LEU A 108 -1.84 16.76 13.32
C LEU A 108 -1.53 17.57 12.03
N PRO A 109 -1.20 18.87 12.11
CA PRO A 109 -1.12 19.74 10.92
C PRO A 109 -0.13 19.32 9.79
N ASP A 110 -0.70 18.95 8.65
CA ASP A 110 -0.40 19.00 7.19
C ASP A 110 1.00 18.94 6.55
N SER A 111 2.15 18.97 7.22
CA SER A 111 3.40 19.15 6.45
C SER A 111 4.02 17.88 5.81
N LEU A 112 3.41 16.69 5.90
CA LEU A 112 3.95 15.46 5.30
C LEU A 112 2.83 14.46 4.92
N HIS A 113 2.20 14.67 3.76
CA HIS A 113 1.42 13.63 3.11
C HIS A 113 2.32 12.47 2.65
N GLY A 114 1.76 11.25 2.66
CA GLY A 114 2.43 9.97 2.44
C GLY A 114 3.49 9.95 1.33
N PHE A 115 4.63 9.33 1.62
CA PHE A 115 5.71 9.11 0.68
C PHE A 115 5.32 7.95 -0.27
N ALA A 116 5.07 8.26 -1.54
CA ALA A 116 5.10 7.28 -2.62
C ALA A 116 6.48 7.38 -3.30
N PRO A 117 7.28 6.30 -3.38
CA PRO A 117 8.57 6.34 -4.04
C PRO A 117 8.38 6.61 -5.52
N THR A 118 9.22 7.47 -6.07
CA THR A 118 9.23 7.75 -7.50
C THR A 118 9.92 6.62 -8.26
N ILE A 119 9.23 6.00 -9.20
CA ILE A 119 9.80 4.93 -10.03
C ILE A 119 10.50 5.57 -11.22
N ARG A 120 11.79 5.24 -11.42
CA ARG A 120 12.60 5.70 -12.55
C ARG A 120 13.10 4.51 -13.36
N GLY A 121 13.06 4.62 -14.67
CA GLY A 121 13.49 3.57 -15.58
C GLY A 121 13.85 4.11 -16.96
N ILE A 122 14.33 3.22 -17.83
CA ILE A 122 14.63 3.53 -19.24
C ILE A 122 13.90 2.50 -20.10
N ALA A 123 13.03 2.97 -20.98
CA ALA A 123 12.39 2.16 -22.02
C ALA A 123 13.22 2.25 -23.31
N ARG A 124 13.52 1.11 -23.94
CA ARG A 124 14.26 1.05 -25.21
C ARG A 124 13.37 1.43 -26.39
N THR A 125 12.09 1.11 -26.29
CA THR A 125 11.04 1.37 -27.28
C THR A 125 9.82 1.99 -26.60
N THR A 126 8.72 2.15 -27.32
CA THR A 126 7.44 2.46 -26.68
C THR A 126 7.05 1.27 -25.82
N ALA A 127 6.98 1.46 -24.51
CA ALA A 127 6.80 0.37 -23.56
C ALA A 127 5.57 0.58 -22.69
N GLU A 128 4.92 -0.53 -22.33
CA GLU A 128 3.89 -0.56 -21.30
C GLU A 128 4.55 -0.82 -19.95
N VAL A 129 4.40 0.09 -19.00
CA VAL A 129 4.90 -0.05 -17.64
C VAL A 129 3.74 -0.44 -16.73
N SER A 130 3.83 -1.63 -16.13
CA SER A 130 2.88 -2.16 -15.16
C SER A 130 3.52 -2.24 -13.78
N VAL A 131 2.86 -1.69 -12.76
CA VAL A 131 3.31 -1.73 -11.37
C VAL A 131 2.35 -2.59 -10.56
N TYR A 132 2.91 -3.54 -9.83
CA TYR A 132 2.20 -4.45 -8.95
C TYR A 132 2.64 -4.25 -7.50
N GLN A 133 1.68 -4.35 -6.59
CA GLN A 133 1.95 -4.34 -5.15
C GLN A 133 1.08 -5.40 -4.48
N ASN A 134 1.69 -6.27 -3.67
CA ASN A 134 1.01 -7.41 -3.04
C ASN A 134 0.21 -8.28 -4.04
N GLY A 135 0.72 -8.41 -5.26
CA GLY A 135 0.11 -9.19 -6.35
C GLY A 135 -1.01 -8.49 -7.13
N TYR A 136 -1.44 -7.29 -6.74
CA TYR A 136 -2.46 -6.51 -7.46
C TYR A 136 -1.82 -5.51 -8.41
N SER A 137 -2.38 -5.37 -9.62
CA SER A 137 -1.95 -4.31 -10.55
C SER A 137 -2.49 -2.96 -10.08
N ILE A 138 -1.61 -2.08 -9.61
CA ILE A 138 -1.99 -0.80 -9.01
C ILE A 138 -1.84 0.37 -9.98
N TYR A 139 -1.01 0.23 -11.02
CA TYR A 139 -0.75 1.29 -12.00
C TYR A 139 -0.31 0.68 -13.32
N LYS A 140 -0.80 1.24 -14.43
CA LYS A 140 -0.41 0.85 -15.79
C LYS A 140 -0.40 2.07 -16.70
N THR A 141 0.73 2.32 -17.36
CA THR A 141 0.88 3.44 -18.30
C THR A 141 1.75 3.06 -19.49
N THR A 142 1.62 3.81 -20.58
CA THR A 142 2.50 3.69 -21.76
C THR A 142 3.52 4.82 -21.73
N VAL A 143 4.80 4.49 -21.85
CA VAL A 143 5.89 5.47 -21.89
C VAL A 143 6.54 5.51 -23.27
N ALA A 144 7.03 6.70 -23.64
CA ALA A 144 7.81 6.88 -24.86
C ALA A 144 9.22 6.28 -24.71
N PRO A 145 9.93 5.97 -25.82
CA PRO A 145 11.31 5.53 -25.76
C PRO A 145 12.20 6.55 -25.05
N GLY A 146 13.01 6.10 -24.10
CA GLY A 146 13.89 6.95 -23.30
C GLY A 146 13.69 6.77 -21.80
N ALA A 147 14.29 7.69 -21.03
CA ALA A 147 14.12 7.73 -19.59
C ALA A 147 12.70 8.18 -19.22
N PHE A 148 12.10 7.52 -18.24
CA PHE A 148 10.79 7.88 -17.71
C PHE A 148 10.81 7.95 -16.18
N GLU A 149 9.87 8.71 -15.64
CA GLU A 149 9.66 8.91 -14.22
C GLU A 149 8.17 8.81 -13.92
N ILE A 150 7.79 7.97 -12.97
CA ILE A 150 6.41 7.81 -12.49
C ILE A 150 6.36 8.36 -11.06
N ASN A 151 5.75 9.53 -10.90
CA ASN A 151 5.63 10.25 -9.62
C ASN A 151 4.18 10.47 -9.18
N ASP A 152 3.21 9.95 -9.94
CA ASP A 152 1.76 10.07 -9.76
C ASP A 152 1.14 8.79 -9.18
N LEU A 153 1.94 7.94 -8.56
CA LEU A 153 1.46 6.75 -7.85
C LEU A 153 0.65 7.17 -6.63
N TYR A 154 -0.59 6.71 -6.58
CA TYR A 154 -1.42 6.86 -5.38
C TYR A 154 -0.86 5.99 -4.25
N ALA A 155 -0.71 6.59 -3.07
CA ALA A 155 -0.41 5.83 -1.86
C ALA A 155 -1.57 4.85 -1.58
N THR A 156 -1.29 3.56 -1.64
CA THR A 156 -2.25 2.48 -1.37
C THR A 156 -2.46 2.23 0.13
N GLY A 157 -1.70 2.91 0.99
CA GLY A 157 -1.67 2.69 2.44
C GLY A 157 -0.89 1.43 2.87
N SER A 158 -0.30 0.70 1.92
CA SER A 158 0.52 -0.50 2.15
C SER A 158 2.01 -0.16 2.01
N ALA A 159 2.87 -0.60 2.95
CA ALA A 159 4.29 -0.80 2.65
C ALA A 159 4.53 -2.25 2.25
N GLY A 160 4.55 -2.45 0.95
CA GLY A 160 5.07 -3.64 0.32
C GLY A 160 5.87 -3.21 -0.91
N ASP A 161 6.88 -3.99 -1.27
CA ASP A 161 7.72 -3.72 -2.43
C ASP A 161 6.88 -3.55 -3.70
N LEU A 162 7.30 -2.61 -4.55
CA LEU A 162 6.66 -2.36 -5.83
C LEU A 162 7.36 -3.21 -6.89
N TYR A 163 6.62 -4.12 -7.50
CA TYR A 163 7.10 -4.94 -8.60
C TYR A 163 6.78 -4.24 -9.91
N VAL A 164 7.81 -3.86 -10.66
CA VAL A 164 7.67 -3.14 -11.93
C VAL A 164 8.00 -4.07 -13.08
N ASN A 165 7.07 -4.19 -14.02
CA ASN A 165 7.22 -4.90 -15.28
C ASN A 165 7.13 -3.88 -16.42
N ILE A 166 8.18 -3.80 -17.25
CA ILE A 166 8.21 -2.99 -18.46
C ILE A 166 8.14 -3.94 -19.65
N LYS A 167 7.05 -3.89 -20.40
CA LYS A 167 6.86 -4.66 -21.63
C LYS A 167 7.10 -3.78 -22.85
N GLU A 168 8.18 -4.05 -23.56
CA GLU A 168 8.61 -3.31 -24.74
C GLU A 168 7.76 -3.68 -25.99
N SER A 169 7.81 -2.83 -27.02
CA SER A 169 7.08 -3.05 -28.28
C SER A 169 7.51 -4.32 -29.03
N ASP A 170 8.73 -4.80 -28.80
CA ASP A 170 9.26 -6.05 -29.37
C ASP A 170 8.86 -7.29 -28.57
N GLY A 171 8.08 -7.12 -27.49
CA GLY A 171 7.65 -8.18 -26.59
C GLY A 171 8.67 -8.55 -25.51
N SER A 172 9.86 -7.93 -25.49
CA SER A 172 10.81 -8.12 -24.39
C SER A 172 10.28 -7.52 -23.09
N GLU A 173 10.54 -8.19 -21.96
CA GLU A 173 10.10 -7.74 -20.65
C GLU A 173 11.30 -7.45 -19.74
N GLN A 174 11.25 -6.32 -19.03
CA GLN A 174 12.22 -5.96 -18.00
C GLN A 174 11.50 -5.90 -16.64
N ASN A 175 12.03 -6.62 -15.66
CA ASN A 175 11.43 -6.72 -14.33
C ASN A 175 12.41 -6.21 -13.27
N PHE A 176 11.96 -5.32 -12.39
CA PHE A 176 12.72 -4.87 -11.23
C PHE A 176 11.81 -4.55 -10.06
N VAL A 177 12.40 -4.54 -8.87
CA VAL A 177 11.69 -4.29 -7.61
C VAL A 177 12.15 -2.95 -7.05
N VAL A 178 11.20 -2.06 -6.79
CA VAL A 178 11.46 -0.81 -6.06
C VAL A 178 11.05 -1.03 -4.61
N PRO A 179 12.01 -1.09 -3.67
CA PRO A 179 11.69 -1.33 -2.28
C PRO A 179 10.89 -0.16 -1.71
N PHE A 180 9.74 -0.46 -1.11
CA PHE A 180 8.92 0.55 -0.45
C PHE A 180 9.34 0.61 1.02
N ALA A 181 10.34 1.45 1.32
CA ALA A 181 10.81 1.63 2.69
C ALA A 181 9.81 2.48 3.49
N SER A 182 9.26 1.93 4.59
CA SER A 182 8.48 2.73 5.53
C SER A 182 9.39 3.67 6.33
N LEU A 183 8.90 4.89 6.59
CA LEU A 183 9.63 5.89 7.37
C LEU A 183 9.85 5.41 8.81
N ALA A 184 10.95 5.86 9.42
CA ALA A 184 11.41 5.45 10.74
C ALA A 184 10.30 5.54 11.82
N ILE A 185 10.20 4.49 12.66
CA ILE A 185 9.23 4.31 13.77
C ILE A 185 9.34 5.39 14.87
N LEU A 186 10.28 6.34 14.76
CA LEU A 186 10.50 7.38 15.77
C LEU A 186 9.24 8.20 16.01
N GLN A 187 8.80 8.25 17.27
CA GLN A 187 7.70 9.07 17.75
C GLN A 187 8.24 10.26 18.53
N ARG A 188 7.52 11.39 18.50
CA ARG A 188 7.82 12.53 19.35
C ARG A 188 7.58 12.15 20.82
N GLU A 189 8.33 12.78 21.74
CA GLU A 189 8.14 12.61 23.17
C GLU A 189 6.67 12.78 23.58
N GLY A 190 6.16 11.81 24.35
CA GLY A 190 4.77 11.76 24.81
C GLY A 190 3.75 11.34 23.76
N GLN A 191 4.16 11.05 22.52
CA GLN A 191 3.26 10.52 21.49
C GLN A 191 3.19 9.00 21.51
N LEU A 192 1.96 8.50 21.36
CA LEU A 192 1.63 7.10 21.24
C LEU A 192 1.05 6.85 19.85
N ASP A 193 1.71 5.97 19.11
CA ASP A 193 1.21 5.39 17.88
C ASP A 193 0.79 3.95 18.16
N TYR A 194 -0.38 3.57 17.67
CA TYR A 194 -0.86 2.20 17.82
C TYR A 194 -1.71 1.82 16.63
N ALA A 195 -1.67 0.55 16.26
CA ALA A 195 -2.61 -0.03 15.31
C ALA A 195 -3.02 -1.41 15.79
N LEU A 196 -4.32 -1.70 15.71
CA LEU A 196 -4.91 -3.00 15.96
C LEU A 196 -5.68 -3.40 14.72
N SER A 197 -5.31 -4.51 14.11
CA SER A 197 -5.96 -5.07 12.92
C SER A 197 -6.36 -6.51 13.21
N SER A 198 -7.56 -6.89 12.79
CA SER A 198 -8.02 -8.27 12.87
C SER A 198 -8.93 -8.58 11.70
N GLY A 199 -8.76 -9.75 11.11
CA GLY A 199 -9.55 -10.16 9.97
C GLY A 199 -8.94 -11.38 9.29
N ARG A 200 -9.25 -11.51 8.00
CA ARG A 200 -8.75 -12.60 7.18
C ARG A 200 -7.79 -12.06 6.13
N THR A 201 -6.60 -12.65 6.03
CA THR A 201 -5.61 -12.25 5.01
C THR A 201 -6.17 -12.47 3.62
N ARG A 202 -5.72 -11.65 2.68
CA ARG A 202 -6.03 -11.73 1.26
C ARG A 202 -4.73 -11.77 0.48
N SER A 203 -4.76 -12.39 -0.68
CA SER A 203 -3.69 -12.34 -1.67
C SER A 203 -4.29 -12.08 -3.04
N GLY A 204 -3.55 -11.36 -3.90
CA GLY A 204 -3.91 -11.18 -5.31
C GLY A 204 -3.68 -12.44 -6.15
N SER A 205 -3.00 -13.45 -5.60
CA SER A 205 -2.74 -14.73 -6.24
C SER A 205 -3.80 -15.77 -5.86
N SER A 206 -4.33 -16.49 -6.84
CA SER A 206 -5.43 -17.45 -6.69
C SER A 206 -5.10 -18.70 -5.86
N ASP A 207 -3.82 -18.92 -5.53
CA ASP A 207 -3.32 -20.14 -4.89
C ASP A 207 -2.93 -19.94 -3.41
N ASP A 208 -3.00 -18.70 -2.92
CA ASP A 208 -2.62 -18.38 -1.54
C ASP A 208 -3.75 -18.66 -0.56
N LYS A 209 -3.40 -19.35 0.54
CA LYS A 209 -4.34 -19.65 1.61
C LYS A 209 -4.60 -18.41 2.46
N GLU A 210 -5.87 -18.07 2.57
CA GLU A 210 -6.36 -17.02 3.45
C GLU A 210 -6.46 -17.51 4.90
N TYR A 211 -5.85 -16.77 5.82
CA TYR A 211 -5.78 -17.11 7.25
C TYR A 211 -6.42 -16.02 8.10
N ASN A 212 -7.08 -16.41 9.19
CA ASN A 212 -7.51 -15.44 10.19
C ASN A 212 -6.29 -14.95 10.97
N PHE A 213 -6.17 -13.64 11.13
CA PHE A 213 -5.05 -13.05 11.84
C PHE A 213 -5.50 -11.93 12.78
N ILE A 214 -4.64 -11.67 13.76
CA ILE A 214 -4.67 -10.51 14.62
C ILE A 214 -3.27 -9.92 14.65
N GLN A 215 -3.19 -8.61 14.46
CA GLN A 215 -1.95 -7.85 14.49
C GLN A 215 -2.16 -6.62 15.37
N SER A 216 -1.28 -6.42 16.33
CA SER A 216 -1.19 -5.20 17.12
C SER A 216 0.22 -4.63 17.04
N SER A 217 0.30 -3.32 16.92
CA SER A 217 1.55 -2.56 16.97
C SER A 217 1.36 -1.38 17.90
N LEU A 218 2.41 -1.05 18.65
CA LEU A 218 2.43 0.07 19.57
C LEU A 218 3.83 0.67 19.59
N ALA A 219 3.93 1.97 19.40
CA ALA A 219 5.16 2.74 19.48
C ALA A 219 4.95 3.98 20.34
N TYR A 220 5.83 4.16 21.34
CA TYR A 220 5.75 5.24 22.32
C TYR A 220 7.06 6.02 22.36
N GLY A 221 6.98 7.33 22.14
CA GLY A 221 8.10 8.25 22.29
C GLY A 221 8.36 8.56 23.76
N ALA A 222 9.24 7.81 24.40
CA ALA A 222 9.51 7.97 25.84
C ALA A 222 10.28 9.26 26.15
N THR A 223 11.21 9.66 25.28
CA THR A 223 11.95 10.93 25.38
C THR A 223 12.15 11.51 23.99
N SER A 224 12.59 12.77 23.89
CA SER A 224 12.94 13.43 22.62
C SER A 224 13.82 12.61 21.67
N ASN A 225 14.63 11.68 22.20
CA ASN A 225 15.61 10.89 21.45
C ASN A 225 15.37 9.37 21.50
N ILE A 226 14.37 8.87 22.23
CA ILE A 226 14.13 7.43 22.39
C ILE A 226 12.66 7.10 22.12
N THR A 227 12.43 6.14 21.23
CA THR A 227 11.11 5.56 20.97
C THR A 227 11.15 4.07 21.25
N PHE A 228 10.28 3.58 22.12
CA PHE A 228 10.07 2.14 22.29
C PHE A 228 8.96 1.68 21.35
N TYR A 229 9.12 0.51 20.76
CA TYR A 229 8.07 -0.08 19.94
C TYR A 229 7.96 -1.57 20.21
N THR A 230 6.73 -2.06 20.12
CA THR A 230 6.38 -3.45 20.24
C THR A 230 5.32 -3.81 19.22
N GLY A 231 5.34 -5.05 18.77
CA GLY A 231 4.31 -5.58 17.92
C GLY A 231 4.04 -7.03 18.26
N PHE A 232 2.80 -7.44 18.08
CA PHE A 232 2.38 -8.82 18.16
C PHE A 232 1.57 -9.15 16.91
N GLN A 233 1.85 -10.29 16.29
CA GLN A 233 1.13 -10.76 15.14
C GLN A 233 0.92 -12.27 15.27
N GLN A 234 -0.32 -12.70 15.12
CA GLN A 234 -0.69 -14.10 15.11
C GLN A 234 -1.61 -14.36 13.92
N ALA A 235 -1.29 -15.37 13.12
CA ALA A 235 -2.14 -15.87 12.04
C ALA A 235 -2.44 -17.36 12.30
N GLU A 236 -3.67 -17.61 12.72
CA GLU A 236 -4.17 -18.91 13.19
C GLU A 236 -3.16 -19.61 14.12
N ASP A 237 -3.01 -20.92 14.00
CA ASP A 237 -2.05 -21.73 14.74
C ASP A 237 -0.70 -21.88 14.01
N LYS A 238 -0.53 -21.21 12.85
CA LYS A 238 0.63 -21.44 11.95
C LYS A 238 1.73 -20.39 12.06
N TYR A 239 1.41 -19.20 12.55
CA TYR A 239 2.37 -18.12 12.61
C TYR A 239 2.12 -17.26 13.83
N THR A 240 3.13 -17.16 14.70
CA THR A 240 3.14 -16.21 15.81
C THR A 240 4.47 -15.46 15.80
N ASN A 241 4.38 -14.15 15.88
CA ASN A 241 5.52 -13.26 15.89
C ASN A 241 5.35 -12.21 16.98
N LEU A 242 6.36 -12.09 17.83
CA LEU A 242 6.44 -11.06 18.85
C LEU A 242 7.70 -10.22 18.60
N LEU A 243 7.50 -8.92 18.67
CA LEU A 243 8.52 -7.95 18.37
C LEU A 243 8.65 -6.91 19.46
N LEU A 244 9.89 -6.65 19.84
CA LEU A 244 10.28 -5.63 20.80
C LEU A 244 11.50 -4.89 20.26
N GLY A 245 11.49 -3.56 20.37
CA GLY A 245 12.63 -2.77 19.94
C GLY A 245 12.61 -1.35 20.49
N ALA A 246 13.73 -0.68 20.29
CA ALA A 246 13.91 0.72 20.61
C ALA A 246 14.60 1.43 19.44
N GLY A 247 14.13 2.63 19.12
CA GLY A 247 14.74 3.53 18.15
C GLY A 247 15.39 4.70 18.88
N PHE A 248 16.60 5.05 18.44
CA PHE A 248 17.35 6.19 18.98
C PHE A 248 17.52 7.25 17.89
N ASN A 249 17.23 8.50 18.23
CA ASN A 249 17.54 9.66 17.40
C ASN A 249 18.83 10.29 17.91
N LEU A 250 19.93 10.09 17.19
CA LEU A 250 21.28 10.55 17.56
C LEU A 250 21.65 11.90 16.93
N GLY A 251 20.70 12.63 16.33
CA GLY A 251 20.98 13.90 15.66
C GLY A 251 21.73 13.71 14.34
N THR A 252 22.76 14.52 14.06
CA THR A 252 23.40 14.72 12.74
C THR A 252 24.05 13.48 12.11
N ILE A 253 24.09 12.33 12.80
CA ILE A 253 24.77 11.12 12.30
C ILE A 253 23.90 9.90 12.63
N VAL A 254 23.09 9.47 11.65
CA VAL A 254 22.43 8.16 11.56
C VAL A 254 21.27 7.89 12.53
N ARG A 255 20.14 7.40 11.98
CA ARG A 255 19.04 6.79 12.75
C ARG A 255 19.30 5.29 12.86
N CYS A 256 19.36 4.75 14.09
CA CYS A 256 19.64 3.33 14.32
C CYS A 256 18.40 2.63 14.90
N ARG A 257 18.03 1.49 14.31
CA ARG A 257 16.91 0.63 14.74
C ARG A 257 17.48 -0.69 15.26
N LEU A 258 17.11 -1.09 16.48
CA LEU A 258 17.40 -2.42 17.01
C LEU A 258 16.10 -3.20 17.16
N MET A 259 15.99 -4.33 16.46
CA MET A 259 14.80 -5.18 16.39
C MET A 259 15.16 -6.55 16.94
N ALA A 260 14.52 -6.96 18.03
CA ALA A 260 14.56 -8.35 18.49
C ALA A 260 13.31 -9.06 17.96
N LEU A 261 13.52 -10.07 17.11
CA LEU A 261 12.46 -10.90 16.54
C LEU A 261 12.44 -12.24 17.29
N SER A 262 11.33 -12.57 17.94
CA SER A 262 11.11 -13.93 18.45
C SER A 262 10.12 -14.64 17.52
N ARG A 263 10.64 -15.59 16.73
CA ARG A 263 9.84 -16.46 15.87
C ARG A 263 9.60 -17.77 16.62
N GLY A 264 8.37 -18.00 17.06
CA GLY A 264 7.98 -19.31 17.59
C GLY A 264 7.80 -20.31 16.44
N PRO A 265 8.34 -21.54 16.52
CA PRO A 265 8.05 -22.56 15.52
C PRO A 265 6.68 -23.18 15.79
N THR A 266 5.93 -23.48 14.72
CA THR A 266 5.29 -24.78 14.42
C THR A 266 4.53 -24.70 13.09
#